data_AF-A0A5B9AP14-F1
#
_entry.id   AF-A0A5B9AP14-F1
#
_cell.length_a   1.000
_cell.length_b   1.000
_cell.length_c   1.000
_cell.angle_alpha   90.00
_cell.angle_beta   90.00
_cell.angle_gamma   90.00
#
_symmetry.space_group_name_H-M   'P 1'
#
loop_
_entity.id
_entity.type
_entity.pdbx_description
1 polymer ?
#
loop_
_entity_poly.entity_id
_entity_poly.type
_entity_poly.pdbx_seq_one_letter_code
_entity_poly.pdbx_strand_id
1 'polypeptide(L)'
;MPTVITHAAVPLCIGLGLGSKVIPPRLLFAGIILAMLPDADVLSFKFGVAYGNVFGHRGFTHSLVFAFVVPLLCVLIGRRWFRAGLIRCWLFLTVSLLSHSLLDSVTTGGKGVGWLWPWSDERFFAPRQVIKVAPFALSRYSTPYGHQVIISELMWVWLPGMLLMGMLWWRRR
;
A
#
# COMPACT_ATOMS: atom_id res chain seq x y z
N MET A 1 5.73 3.57 -8.40
CA MET A 1 5.45 3.01 -7.07
C MET A 1 6.74 2.72 -6.34
N PRO A 2 6.76 2.60 -5.00
CA PRO A 2 7.69 1.69 -4.34
C PRO A 2 7.58 0.29 -4.96
N THR A 3 8.47 -0.63 -4.60
CA THR A 3 8.28 -2.03 -4.96
C THR A 3 6.95 -2.54 -4.41
N VAL A 4 6.28 -3.42 -5.16
CA VAL A 4 5.04 -4.09 -4.74
C VAL A 4 5.20 -4.69 -3.33
N ILE A 5 6.38 -5.26 -3.05
CA ILE A 5 6.70 -5.88 -1.76
C ILE A 5 6.76 -4.84 -0.63
N THR A 6 7.29 -3.65 -0.88
CA THR A 6 7.39 -2.59 0.16
C THR A 6 6.03 -2.09 0.62
N HIS A 7 4.96 -2.23 -0.17
CA HIS A 7 3.61 -1.92 0.32
C HIS A 7 3.15 -2.85 1.46
N ALA A 8 3.72 -4.04 1.58
CA ALA A 8 3.46 -4.93 2.73
C ALA A 8 4.07 -4.40 4.04
N ALA A 9 5.02 -3.47 3.99
CA ALA A 9 5.75 -2.99 5.17
C ALA A 9 4.80 -2.38 6.22
N VAL A 10 3.85 -1.54 5.79
CA VAL A 10 2.93 -0.86 6.71
C VAL A 10 2.02 -1.84 7.47
N PRO A 11 1.24 -2.73 6.81
CA PRO A 11 0.44 -3.71 7.54
C PRO A 11 1.28 -4.67 8.38
N LEU A 12 2.48 -5.06 7.92
CA LEU A 12 3.41 -5.88 8.70
C LEU A 12 3.83 -5.20 10.00
N CYS A 13 4.36 -3.98 9.92
CA CYS A 13 4.85 -3.24 11.07
C CYS A 13 3.74 -2.92 12.08
N ILE A 14 2.56 -2.50 11.61
CA ILE A 14 1.41 -2.23 12.48
C ILE A 14 0.90 -3.53 13.11
N GLY A 15 0.68 -4.57 12.32
CA GLY A 15 0.10 -5.83 12.78
C GLY A 15 1.00 -6.57 13.77
N LEU A 16 2.30 -6.67 13.48
CA LEU A 16 3.27 -7.29 14.38
C LEU A 16 3.51 -6.45 15.65
N GLY A 17 3.50 -5.12 15.51
CA GLY A 17 3.63 -4.19 16.63
C GLY A 17 2.49 -4.33 17.63
N LEU A 18 1.24 -4.35 17.15
CA LEU A 18 0.03 -4.53 17.98
C LEU A 18 -0.14 -5.97 18.51
N GLY A 19 0.42 -6.95 17.79
CA GLY A 19 0.41 -8.36 18.18
C GLY A 19 -0.88 -9.11 17.84
N SER A 20 -0.80 -10.45 17.92
CA SER A 20 -1.84 -11.37 17.44
C SER A 20 -3.16 -11.33 18.19
N LYS A 21 -3.18 -10.81 19.42
CA LYS A 21 -4.41 -10.56 20.20
C LYS A 21 -5.22 -9.41 19.63
N VAL A 22 -4.55 -8.40 19.08
CA VAL A 22 -5.20 -7.23 18.49
C VAL A 22 -5.46 -7.48 17.02
N ILE A 23 -4.44 -7.86 16.25
CA ILE A 23 -4.52 -8.15 14.81
C ILE A 23 -4.23 -9.65 14.61
N PRO A 24 -5.26 -10.50 14.48
CA PRO A 24 -5.06 -11.93 14.25
C PRO A 24 -4.28 -12.22 12.96
N PRO A 25 -3.54 -13.33 12.87
CA PRO A 25 -2.70 -13.64 11.70
C PRO A 25 -3.45 -13.62 10.36
N ARG A 26 -4.71 -14.05 10.34
CA ARG A 26 -5.56 -14.04 9.14
C ARG A 26 -5.90 -12.62 8.68
N LEU A 27 -6.16 -11.72 9.63
CA LEU A 27 -6.41 -10.32 9.34
C LEU A 27 -5.13 -9.64 8.86
N LEU A 28 -3.98 -9.93 9.50
CA LEU A 28 -2.67 -9.45 9.07
C LEU A 28 -2.37 -9.86 7.63
N PHE A 29 -2.53 -11.15 7.32
CA PHE A 29 -2.31 -11.67 5.97
C PHE A 29 -3.22 -10.97 4.93
N ALA A 30 -4.50 -10.78 5.25
CA ALA A 30 -5.41 -10.05 4.38
C ALA A 30 -4.96 -8.60 4.15
N GLY A 31 -4.49 -7.90 5.20
CA GLY A 31 -3.96 -6.54 5.06
C GLY A 31 -2.71 -6.46 4.18
N ILE A 32 -1.80 -7.43 4.29
CA ILE A 32 -0.60 -7.53 3.45
C ILE A 32 -0.99 -7.70 1.98
N ILE A 33 -1.84 -8.67 1.67
CA ILE A 33 -2.30 -8.92 0.30
C ILE A 33 -3.03 -7.69 -0.24
N LEU A 34 -3.91 -7.11 0.57
CA LEU A 34 -4.70 -5.95 0.15
C LEU A 34 -3.82 -4.74 -0.13
N ALA A 35 -2.78 -4.49 0.68
CA ALA A 35 -1.84 -3.40 0.44
C ALA A 35 -1.00 -3.57 -0.83
N MET A 36 -0.81 -4.79 -1.35
CA MET A 36 -0.09 -5.03 -2.61
C MET A 36 -1.02 -5.10 -3.83
N LEU A 37 -2.32 -5.31 -3.60
CA LEU A 37 -3.30 -5.58 -4.65
C LEU A 37 -3.43 -4.47 -5.71
N PRO A 38 -3.41 -3.16 -5.38
CA PRO A 38 -3.61 -2.10 -6.37
C PRO A 38 -2.65 -2.17 -7.56
N ASP A 39 -1.37 -2.53 -7.33
CA ASP A 39 -0.33 -2.60 -8.37
C ASP A 39 -0.54 -3.71 -9.40
N ALA A 40 -1.50 -4.63 -9.16
CA ALA A 40 -1.93 -5.57 -10.19
C ALA A 40 -2.52 -4.83 -11.43
N ASP A 41 -2.91 -3.56 -11.28
CA ASP A 41 -3.34 -2.69 -12.36
C ASP A 41 -2.27 -2.46 -13.45
N VAL A 42 -0.99 -2.72 -13.19
CA VAL A 42 0.08 -2.67 -14.18
C VAL A 42 -0.15 -3.70 -15.30
N LEU A 43 -0.92 -4.77 -15.03
CA LEU A 43 -1.34 -5.72 -16.05
C LEU A 43 -2.24 -5.08 -17.10
N SER A 44 -2.95 -3.99 -16.79
CA SER A 44 -3.77 -3.24 -17.74
C SER A 44 -2.97 -2.76 -18.96
N PHE A 45 -1.68 -2.51 -18.79
CA PHE A 45 -0.79 -2.09 -19.88
C PHE A 45 -0.64 -3.17 -20.96
N LYS A 46 -0.71 -4.45 -20.58
CA LYS A 46 -0.70 -5.56 -21.53
C LYS A 46 -1.97 -5.62 -22.39
N PHE A 47 -3.05 -5.00 -21.92
CA PHE A 47 -4.32 -4.87 -22.62
C PHE A 47 -4.45 -3.53 -23.38
N GLY A 48 -3.36 -2.76 -23.51
CA GLY A 48 -3.33 -1.50 -24.26
C GLY A 48 -3.86 -0.29 -23.48
N VAL A 49 -4.14 -0.42 -22.18
CA VAL A 49 -4.56 0.72 -21.35
C VAL A 49 -3.38 1.66 -21.13
N ALA A 50 -3.55 2.94 -21.47
CA ALA A 50 -2.50 3.93 -21.26
C ALA A 50 -2.31 4.25 -19.77
N TYR A 51 -1.07 4.52 -19.33
CA TYR A 51 -0.78 4.91 -17.94
C TYR A 51 -1.54 6.16 -17.47
N GLY A 52 -1.92 7.07 -18.37
CA GLY A 52 -2.72 8.24 -17.98
C GLY A 52 -4.19 7.92 -17.70
N ASN A 53 -4.69 6.79 -18.19
CA ASN A 53 -6.10 6.42 -18.11
C ASN A 53 -6.54 6.12 -16.67
N VAL A 54 -7.82 6.29 -16.39
CA VAL A 54 -8.46 5.92 -15.11
C VAL A 54 -8.21 4.46 -14.73
N PHE A 55 -8.20 3.55 -15.70
CA PHE A 55 -7.90 2.13 -15.50
C PHE A 55 -6.41 1.80 -15.62
N GLY A 56 -5.58 2.80 -15.93
CA GLY A 56 -4.14 2.67 -15.91
C GLY A 56 -3.59 2.71 -14.49
N HIS A 57 -2.30 2.41 -14.34
CA HIS A 57 -1.63 2.39 -13.04
C HIS A 57 -1.83 3.72 -12.27
N ARG A 58 -2.03 3.63 -10.95
CA ARG A 58 -2.34 4.77 -10.04
C ARG A 58 -3.69 5.43 -10.25
N GLY A 59 -4.53 4.74 -11.02
CA GLY A 59 -5.90 5.00 -11.40
C GLY A 59 -6.93 4.87 -10.29
N PHE A 60 -8.07 4.31 -10.70
CA PHE A 60 -9.17 3.83 -9.89
C PHE A 60 -8.72 3.04 -8.64
N THR A 61 -7.79 2.10 -8.81
CA THR A 61 -7.23 1.19 -7.79
C THR A 61 -6.52 1.90 -6.64
N HIS A 62 -6.10 3.15 -6.84
CA HIS A 62 -5.40 3.94 -5.84
C HIS A 62 -6.26 5.08 -5.28
N SER A 63 -7.54 5.14 -5.65
CA SER A 63 -8.48 6.16 -5.18
C SER A 63 -8.87 5.98 -3.72
N LEU A 64 -9.34 7.06 -3.08
CA LEU A 64 -9.87 6.99 -1.72
C LEU A 64 -11.12 6.10 -1.67
N VAL A 65 -11.99 6.18 -2.68
CA VAL A 65 -13.19 5.33 -2.78
C VAL A 65 -12.81 3.86 -2.75
N PHE A 66 -11.83 3.46 -3.57
CA PHE A 66 -11.32 2.08 -3.58
C PHE A 66 -10.78 1.68 -2.20
N ALA A 67 -10.03 2.59 -1.56
CA ALA A 67 -9.43 2.37 -0.26
C ALA A 67 -10.42 2.21 0.91
N PHE A 68 -11.67 2.71 0.79
CA PHE A 68 -12.70 2.52 1.81
C PHE A 68 -13.69 1.40 1.47
N VAL A 69 -14.07 1.27 0.19
CA VAL A 69 -15.08 0.32 -0.27
C VAL A 69 -14.54 -1.11 -0.27
N VAL A 70 -13.31 -1.35 -0.77
CA VAL A 70 -12.76 -2.71 -0.85
C VAL A 70 -12.60 -3.33 0.55
N PRO A 71 -12.02 -2.67 1.56
CA PRO A 71 -12.00 -3.18 2.93
C PRO A 71 -13.39 -3.46 3.49
N LEU A 72 -14.37 -2.61 3.20
CA LEU A 72 -15.74 -2.83 3.64
C LEU A 72 -16.30 -4.13 3.06
N LEU A 73 -16.16 -4.35 1.75
CA LEU A 73 -16.56 -5.60 1.10
C LEU A 73 -15.81 -6.81 1.68
N CYS A 74 -14.49 -6.71 1.87
CA CYS A 74 -13.70 -7.77 2.50
C CYS A 74 -14.23 -8.13 3.89
N VAL A 75 -14.61 -7.14 4.70
CA VAL A 75 -15.15 -7.38 6.04
C VAL A 75 -16.56 -7.97 5.98
N LEU A 76 -17.43 -7.48 5.11
CA LEU A 76 -18.79 -8.00 4.97
C LEU A 76 -18.80 -9.47 4.55
N ILE A 77 -17.92 -9.84 3.61
CA ILE A 77 -17.83 -11.22 3.09
C ILE A 77 -17.00 -12.10 4.04
N GLY A 78 -15.89 -11.59 4.56
CA GLY A 78 -14.86 -12.35 5.27
C GLY A 78 -14.93 -12.28 6.80
N ARG A 79 -15.95 -11.64 7.40
CA ARG A 79 -16.03 -11.39 8.86
C ARG A 79 -15.68 -12.59 9.72
N ARG A 80 -16.28 -13.75 9.43
CA ARG A 80 -16.09 -14.99 10.21
C ARG A 80 -14.66 -15.52 10.14
N TRP A 81 -13.92 -15.15 9.11
CA TRP A 81 -12.56 -15.63 8.88
C TRP A 81 -11.52 -14.88 9.71
N PHE A 82 -11.70 -13.58 9.92
CA PHE A 82 -10.70 -12.69 10.53
C PHE A 82 -10.59 -12.79 12.05
N ARG A 83 -11.60 -13.35 12.74
CA ARG A 83 -11.60 -13.53 14.21
C ARG A 83 -11.33 -12.25 15.01
N ALA A 84 -11.79 -11.09 14.51
CA ALA A 84 -11.71 -9.79 15.18
C ALA A 84 -13.02 -9.00 14.97
N GLY A 85 -13.21 -7.95 15.78
CA GLY A 85 -14.38 -7.08 15.70
C GLY A 85 -14.47 -6.33 14.36
N LEU A 86 -15.69 -6.05 13.89
CA LEU A 86 -15.96 -5.48 12.56
C LEU A 86 -15.16 -4.18 12.32
N ILE A 87 -15.26 -3.23 13.25
CA ILE A 87 -14.58 -1.93 13.18
C ILE A 87 -13.06 -2.14 13.09
N ARG A 88 -12.51 -3.09 13.87
CA ARG A 88 -11.07 -3.37 13.87
C ARG A 88 -10.60 -3.94 12.54
N CYS A 89 -11.34 -4.91 11.99
CA CYS A 89 -11.02 -5.48 10.67
C CYS A 89 -11.05 -4.39 9.60
N TRP A 90 -12.11 -3.58 9.58
CA TRP A 90 -12.27 -2.53 8.59
C TRP A 90 -11.17 -1.48 8.71
N LEU A 91 -10.93 -0.94 9.91
CA LEU A 91 -9.86 0.04 10.13
C LEU A 91 -8.48 -0.49 9.71
N PHE A 92 -8.13 -1.72 10.09
CA PHE A 92 -6.83 -2.28 9.72
C PHE A 92 -6.68 -2.44 8.20
N LEU A 93 -7.69 -2.98 7.52
CA LEU A 93 -7.66 -3.17 6.07
C LEU A 93 -7.68 -1.84 5.31
N THR A 94 -8.46 -0.86 5.77
CA THR A 94 -8.50 0.50 5.24
C THR A 94 -7.16 1.20 5.39
N VAL A 95 -6.54 1.15 6.58
CA VAL A 95 -5.18 1.70 6.78
C VAL A 95 -4.16 1.02 5.88
N SER A 96 -4.26 -0.31 5.71
CA SER A 96 -3.37 -1.07 4.82
C SER A 96 -3.47 -0.56 3.38
N LEU A 97 -4.69 -0.38 2.86
CA LEU A 97 -4.92 0.04 1.47
C LEU A 97 -4.69 1.55 1.26
N LEU A 98 -5.05 2.40 2.21
CA LEU A 98 -4.72 3.83 2.18
C LEU A 98 -3.20 4.06 2.20
N SER A 99 -2.47 3.26 2.97
CA SER A 99 -1.01 3.37 3.03
C SER A 99 -0.37 3.09 1.68
N HIS A 100 -0.94 2.18 0.88
CA HIS A 100 -0.48 1.93 -0.47
C HIS A 100 -0.52 3.21 -1.32
N SER A 101 -1.71 3.80 -1.41
CA SER A 101 -1.98 5.01 -2.18
C SER A 101 -1.14 6.20 -1.70
N LEU A 102 -0.96 6.33 -0.39
CA LEU A 102 -0.12 7.37 0.20
C LEU A 102 1.36 7.19 -0.19
N LEU A 103 1.93 6.00 0.00
CA LEU A 103 3.33 5.73 -0.35
C LEU A 103 3.60 6.01 -1.83
N ASP A 104 2.63 5.72 -2.68
CA ASP A 104 2.70 6.00 -4.11
C ASP A 104 2.79 7.49 -4.45
N SER A 105 2.05 8.33 -3.72
CA SER A 105 2.12 9.78 -3.87
C SER A 105 3.47 10.38 -3.40
N VAL A 106 4.22 9.67 -2.56
CA VAL A 106 5.53 10.10 -2.01
C VAL A 106 6.70 9.66 -2.90
N THR A 107 6.42 9.00 -4.03
CA THR A 107 7.47 8.59 -4.96
C THR A 107 7.97 9.72 -5.85
N THR A 108 9.26 9.71 -6.19
CA THR A 108 9.93 10.72 -7.03
C THR A 108 9.61 10.60 -8.53
N GLY A 109 8.56 9.88 -8.91
CA GLY A 109 8.24 9.65 -10.33
C GLY A 109 6.92 8.95 -10.56
N GLY A 110 6.58 8.76 -11.84
CA GLY A 110 5.27 8.30 -12.28
C GLY A 110 4.33 9.46 -12.59
N LYS A 111 3.01 9.22 -12.56
CA LYS A 111 1.99 10.21 -12.92
C LYS A 111 1.22 10.80 -11.75
N GLY A 112 1.59 10.51 -10.51
CA GLY A 112 0.80 10.84 -9.31
C GLY A 112 -0.36 9.87 -9.12
N VAL A 113 -1.20 10.11 -8.11
CA VAL A 113 -2.27 9.20 -7.66
C VAL A 113 -3.65 9.82 -7.84
N GLY A 114 -4.60 9.07 -8.39
CA GLY A 114 -5.99 9.52 -8.60
C GLY A 114 -6.86 9.44 -7.34
N TRP A 115 -6.54 10.19 -6.29
CA TRP A 115 -7.26 10.11 -5.01
C TRP A 115 -8.76 10.43 -5.12
N LEU A 116 -9.10 11.40 -5.96
CA LEU A 116 -10.46 11.95 -6.06
C LEU A 116 -11.34 11.25 -7.09
N TRP A 117 -10.89 10.15 -7.70
CA TRP A 117 -11.76 9.35 -8.56
C TRP A 117 -12.96 8.81 -7.72
N PRO A 118 -14.21 8.82 -8.25
CA PRO A 118 -14.62 9.11 -9.63
C PRO A 118 -14.97 10.58 -9.93
N TRP A 119 -14.77 11.49 -8.99
CA TRP A 119 -15.14 12.91 -9.17
C TRP A 119 -14.12 13.72 -9.96
N SER A 120 -12.85 13.31 -9.95
CA SER A 120 -11.77 13.94 -10.71
C SER A 120 -10.72 12.92 -11.15
N ASP A 121 -10.19 13.13 -12.35
CA ASP A 121 -9.07 12.37 -12.94
C ASP A 121 -7.70 12.98 -12.58
N GLU A 122 -7.68 14.05 -11.78
CA GLU A 122 -6.46 14.71 -11.33
C GLU A 122 -5.55 13.75 -10.55
N ARG A 123 -4.24 13.89 -10.77
CA ARG A 123 -3.22 13.05 -10.16
C ARG A 123 -2.40 13.84 -9.16
N PHE A 124 -2.40 13.35 -7.93
CA PHE A 124 -1.76 14.03 -6.81
C PHE A 124 -0.44 13.37 -6.44
N PHE A 125 0.56 14.20 -6.15
CA PHE A 125 1.75 13.79 -5.41
C PHE A 125 1.72 14.42 -4.02
N ALA A 126 2.39 13.79 -3.07
CA ALA A 126 2.68 14.43 -1.81
C ALA A 126 3.61 15.63 -2.02
N PRO A 127 3.54 16.67 -1.17
CA PRO A 127 4.39 17.86 -1.28
C PRO A 127 5.90 17.53 -1.26
N ARG A 128 6.27 16.41 -0.61
CA ARG A 128 7.65 15.92 -0.57
C ARG A 128 7.71 14.50 -1.08
N GLN A 129 8.47 14.30 -2.15
CA GLN A 129 8.68 13.00 -2.77
C GLN A 129 10.07 12.51 -2.43
N VAL A 130 10.17 11.50 -1.55
CA VAL A 130 11.47 11.02 -1.03
C VAL A 130 11.75 9.56 -1.40
N ILE A 131 10.73 8.81 -1.81
CA ILE A 131 10.87 7.39 -2.17
C ILE A 131 11.23 7.31 -3.65
N LYS A 132 12.34 6.67 -4.00
CA LYS A 132 12.70 6.56 -5.42
C LYS A 132 11.72 5.63 -6.12
N VAL A 133 11.27 6.04 -7.29
CA VAL A 133 10.32 5.26 -8.08
C VAL A 133 10.96 3.94 -8.53
N ALA A 134 10.28 2.83 -8.23
CA ALA A 134 10.73 1.50 -8.57
C ALA A 134 10.54 1.24 -10.08
N PRO A 135 11.53 0.65 -10.77
CA PRO A 135 11.40 0.29 -12.17
C PRO A 135 10.47 -0.92 -12.35
N PHE A 136 9.68 -0.93 -13.43
CA PHE A 136 8.83 -2.07 -13.78
C PHE A 136 9.65 -3.31 -14.18
N ALA A 137 10.82 -3.13 -14.79
CA ALA A 137 11.67 -4.22 -15.25
C ALA A 137 12.59 -4.73 -14.14
N LEU A 138 12.50 -6.03 -13.82
CA LEU A 138 13.30 -6.67 -12.76
C LEU A 138 14.81 -6.57 -13.01
N SER A 139 15.25 -6.58 -14.27
CA SER A 139 16.67 -6.42 -14.64
C SER A 139 17.27 -5.08 -14.19
N ARG A 140 16.44 -4.06 -13.97
CA ARG A 140 16.90 -2.73 -13.52
C ARG A 140 17.32 -2.73 -12.05
N TYR A 141 16.92 -3.73 -11.25
CA TYR A 141 17.32 -3.82 -9.85
C TYR A 141 18.80 -4.18 -9.66
N SER A 142 19.44 -4.78 -10.66
CA SER A 142 20.89 -5.05 -10.67
C SER A 142 21.74 -3.83 -11.04
N THR A 143 21.11 -2.68 -11.29
CA THR A 143 21.81 -1.43 -11.65
C THR A 143 21.98 -0.53 -10.41
N PRO A 144 22.90 0.46 -10.45
CA PRO A 144 23.04 1.42 -9.36
C PRO A 144 21.73 2.14 -8.99
N TYR A 145 20.87 2.40 -9.98
CA TYR A 145 19.56 2.99 -9.73
C TYR A 145 18.64 2.05 -8.93
N GLY A 146 18.64 0.76 -9.28
CA GLY A 146 17.90 -0.28 -8.56
C GLY A 146 18.31 -0.38 -7.09
N HIS A 147 19.61 -0.36 -6.81
CA HIS A 147 20.12 -0.34 -5.44
C HIS A 147 19.67 0.92 -4.67
N GLN A 148 19.66 2.09 -5.34
CA GLN A 148 19.18 3.32 -4.74
C GLN A 148 17.67 3.28 -4.42
N VAL A 149 16.86 2.58 -5.22
CA VAL A 149 15.44 2.34 -4.91
C VAL A 149 15.31 1.55 -3.62
N ILE A 150 16.01 0.40 -3.52
CA ILE A 150 15.99 -0.45 -2.33
C ILE A 150 16.41 0.34 -1.09
N ILE A 151 17.52 1.08 -1.16
CA ILE A 151 17.99 1.92 -0.05
C ILE A 151 16.93 2.95 0.34
N SER A 152 16.30 3.61 -0.64
CA SER A 152 15.28 4.61 -0.36
C SER A 152 14.05 4.01 0.34
N GLU A 153 13.61 2.82 -0.06
CA GLU A 153 12.48 2.11 0.57
C GLU A 153 12.83 1.65 1.98
N LEU A 154 14.06 1.16 2.18
CA LEU A 154 14.55 0.79 3.51
C LEU A 154 14.57 2.00 4.46
N MET A 155 15.04 3.16 3.98
CA MET A 155 15.14 4.38 4.79
C MET A 155 13.79 5.04 5.06
N TRP A 156 12.93 5.18 4.05
CA TRP A 156 11.73 6.02 4.14
C TRP A 156 10.45 5.24 4.44
N VAL A 157 10.46 3.91 4.32
CA VAL A 157 9.29 3.06 4.60
C VAL A 157 9.59 2.06 5.71
N TRP A 158 10.60 1.21 5.54
CA TRP A 158 10.86 0.12 6.47
C TRP A 158 11.39 0.61 7.81
N LEU A 159 12.40 1.49 7.83
CA LEU A 159 12.96 2.03 9.07
C LEU A 159 11.90 2.72 9.96
N PRO A 160 11.11 3.71 9.46
CA PRO A 160 10.06 4.32 10.29
C PRO A 160 8.97 3.30 10.68
N GLY A 161 8.64 2.35 9.80
CA GLY A 161 7.73 1.25 10.12
C GLY A 161 8.23 0.38 11.27
N MET A 162 9.50 -0.02 11.25
CA MET A 162 10.13 -0.83 12.30
C MET A 162 10.23 -0.08 13.63
N LEU A 163 10.51 1.23 13.60
CA LEU A 163 10.48 2.08 14.79
C LEU A 163 9.08 2.13 15.40
N LEU A 164 8.04 2.35 14.57
CA LEU A 164 6.64 2.32 15.01
C LEU A 164 6.28 0.95 15.58
N MET A 165 6.67 -0.13 14.90
CA MET A 165 6.45 -1.51 15.36
C MET A 165 7.06 -1.71 16.75
N GLY A 166 8.30 -1.29 16.97
CA GLY A 166 8.98 -1.36 18.27
C GLY A 166 8.26 -0.56 19.35
N MET A 167 7.77 0.65 19.05
CA MET A 167 7.00 1.47 19.98
C MET A 167 5.66 0.83 20.37
N LEU A 168 4.92 0.30 19.38
CA LEU A 168 3.66 -0.42 19.62
C LEU A 168 3.90 -1.70 20.43
N TRP A 169 4.99 -2.41 20.13
CA TRP A 169 5.40 -3.62 20.83
C TRP A 169 5.76 -3.34 22.30
N TRP A 170 6.44 -2.22 22.57
CA TRP A 170 6.75 -1.78 23.92
C TRP A 170 5.49 -1.41 24.71
N ARG A 171 4.57 -0.65 24.11
CA ARG A 171 3.32 -0.22 24.77
C ARG A 171 2.35 -1.34 25.09
N ARG A 172 2.45 -2.50 24.42
CA ARG A 172 1.58 -3.66 24.67
C ARG A 172 2.14 -4.64 25.70
N ARG A 173 3.40 -4.47 26.13
CA ARG A 173 3.98 -5.23 27.25
C ARG A 173 3.47 -4.64 28.56
#